data_AF-A0AA44DIQ3-F1
#
_entry.id   AF-A0AA44DIQ3-F1
#
_cell.length_a   1.000
_cell.length_b   1.000
_cell.length_c   1.000
_cell.angle_alpha   90.00
_cell.angle_beta   90.00
_cell.angle_gamma   90.00
#
_symmetry.space_group_name_H-M   'P 1'
#
loop_
_entity.id
_entity.type
_entity.pdbx_description
1 polymer ?
#
loop_
_entity_poly.entity_id
_entity_poly.type
_entity_poly.pdbx_seq_one_letter_code
_entity_poly.pdbx_strand_id
1 'polypeptide(L)'
;MSLVSLLSLLYLIFTFVLIIKKKTMGKTYIAFGAMTYTFVILYSSIPNMPIKFQELSIFIAFSLMIILFGIMSGTILTILNKSEKASIRTASIFSFLLIITMFNIKGYLTYMYIPILVYMLQSKVNLNFKLK
;
A
#
# COMPACT_ATOMS: atom_id res chain seq x y z
N MET A 1 14.92 -1.34 -10.65
CA MET A 1 13.86 -0.52 -11.28
C MET A 1 12.62 -1.33 -11.70
N SER A 2 12.75 -2.60 -12.11
CA SER A 2 11.61 -3.44 -12.58
C SER A 2 10.48 -3.66 -11.56
N LEU A 3 10.80 -3.81 -10.27
CA LEU A 3 9.78 -4.07 -9.25
C LEU A 3 8.90 -2.85 -8.97
N VAL A 4 9.49 -1.66 -8.88
CA VAL A 4 8.73 -0.42 -8.64
C VAL A 4 7.85 -0.08 -9.84
N SER A 5 8.32 -0.30 -11.05
CA SER A 5 7.48 -0.15 -12.25
C SER A 5 6.34 -1.16 -12.29
N LEU A 6 6.59 -2.42 -11.90
CA LEU A 6 5.54 -3.44 -11.77
C LEU A 6 4.49 -3.04 -10.72
N LEU A 7 4.92 -2.60 -9.53
CA LEU A 7 4.01 -2.17 -8.46
C LEU A 7 3.20 -0.95 -8.89
N SER A 8 3.82 0.02 -9.57
CA SER A 8 3.12 1.20 -10.10
C SER A 8 2.04 0.82 -11.10
N LEU A 9 2.31 -0.15 -11.99
CA LEU A 9 1.32 -0.70 -12.91
C LEU A 9 0.16 -1.39 -12.16
N LEU A 10 0.47 -2.19 -11.14
CA LEU A 10 -0.56 -2.83 -10.31
C LEU A 10 -1.43 -1.80 -9.59
N TYR A 11 -0.84 -0.74 -9.02
CA TYR A 11 -1.60 0.33 -8.37
C TYR A 11 -2.48 1.08 -9.36
N LEU A 12 -2.02 1.28 -10.60
CA LEU A 12 -2.83 1.90 -11.66
C LEU A 12 -4.04 1.02 -12.01
N ILE A 13 -3.82 -0.28 -12.27
CA ILE A 13 -4.89 -1.24 -12.56
C ILE A 13 -5.89 -1.26 -11.40
N PHE A 14 -5.41 -1.33 -10.17
CA PHE A 14 -6.26 -1.32 -8.99
C PHE A 14 -7.04 -0.02 -8.83
N THR A 15 -6.45 1.13 -9.17
CA THR A 15 -7.16 2.41 -9.19
C THR A 15 -8.33 2.40 -10.17
N PHE A 16 -8.16 1.79 -11.36
CA PHE A 16 -9.27 1.59 -12.30
C PHE A 16 -10.38 0.69 -11.73
N VAL A 17 -10.01 -0.39 -11.03
CA VAL A 17 -10.98 -1.26 -10.33
C VAL A 17 -11.79 -0.45 -9.29
N LEU A 18 -11.13 0.41 -8.51
CA LEU A 18 -11.79 1.26 -7.53
C LEU A 18 -12.71 2.32 -8.17
N ILE A 19 -12.35 2.85 -9.35
CA ILE A 19 -13.21 3.77 -10.12
C ILE A 19 -14.51 3.09 -10.54
N ILE A 20 -14.44 1.85 -11.04
CA ILE A 20 -15.63 1.08 -11.44
C ILE A 20 -16.56 0.86 -10.21
N LYS A 21 -15.97 0.66 -9.03
CA LYS A 21 -16.69 0.50 -7.76
C LYS A 21 -16.89 1.81 -6.98
N LYS A 22 -16.75 2.99 -7.61
CA LYS A 22 -16.80 4.31 -6.93
C LYS A 22 -18.06 4.52 -6.07
N LYS A 23 -19.23 3.99 -6.48
CA LYS A 23 -20.49 4.12 -5.71
C LYS A 23 -20.46 3.40 -4.35
N THR A 24 -19.59 2.40 -4.17
CA THR A 24 -19.43 1.67 -2.90
C THR A 24 -18.09 1.94 -2.23
N MET A 25 -17.07 2.35 -2.99
CA MET A 25 -15.68 2.50 -2.50
C MET A 25 -15.11 3.91 -2.72
N GLY A 26 -15.94 4.94 -2.87
CA GLY A 26 -15.49 6.30 -3.20
C GLY A 26 -14.44 6.88 -2.24
N LYS A 27 -14.58 6.67 -0.92
CA LYS A 27 -13.59 7.12 0.08
C LYS A 27 -12.26 6.38 -0.09
N THR A 28 -12.30 5.06 -0.26
CA THR A 28 -11.11 4.22 -0.48
C THR A 28 -10.41 4.59 -1.78
N TYR A 29 -11.17 4.87 -2.85
CA TYR A 29 -10.65 5.37 -4.12
C TYR A 29 -9.85 6.68 -3.94
N ILE A 30 -10.44 7.67 -3.29
CA ILE A 30 -9.78 8.98 -3.08
C ILE A 30 -8.53 8.81 -2.23
N ALA A 31 -8.62 8.08 -1.12
CA ALA A 31 -7.48 7.86 -0.22
C ALA A 31 -6.34 7.10 -0.90
N PHE A 32 -6.66 6.01 -1.60
CA PHE A 32 -5.67 5.21 -2.32
C PHE A 32 -5.02 6.01 -3.46
N GLY A 33 -5.80 6.79 -4.21
CA GLY A 33 -5.30 7.66 -5.26
C GLY A 33 -4.36 8.74 -4.71
N ALA A 34 -4.73 9.42 -3.62
CA ALA A 34 -3.90 10.43 -2.98
C ALA A 34 -2.59 9.84 -2.43
N MET A 35 -2.64 8.67 -1.80
CA MET A 35 -1.44 7.97 -1.33
C MET A 35 -0.53 7.54 -2.50
N THR A 36 -1.12 7.00 -3.57
CA THR A 36 -0.36 6.57 -4.76
C THR A 36 0.32 7.76 -5.44
N TYR A 37 -0.39 8.87 -5.59
CA TYR A 37 0.16 10.11 -6.12
C TYR A 37 1.33 10.63 -5.27
N THR A 38 1.15 10.66 -3.95
CA THR A 38 2.20 11.05 -3.00
C THR A 38 3.42 10.15 -3.12
N PHE A 39 3.22 8.83 -3.22
CA PHE A 39 4.30 7.87 -3.44
C PHE A 39 5.07 8.14 -4.73
N VAL A 40 4.38 8.36 -5.85
CA VAL A 40 5.01 8.59 -7.15
C VAL A 40 5.88 9.86 -7.14
N ILE A 41 5.35 10.97 -6.60
CA ILE A 41 6.13 12.21 -6.47
C ILE A 41 7.32 12.01 -5.55
N LEU A 42 7.10 11.43 -4.37
CA LEU A 42 8.17 11.24 -3.41
C LEU A 42 9.27 10.36 -3.99
N TYR A 43 8.92 9.21 -4.57
CA TYR A 43 9.88 8.27 -5.14
C TYR A 43 10.66 8.87 -6.32
N SER A 44 9.99 9.60 -7.22
CA SER A 44 10.65 10.26 -8.36
C SER A 44 11.56 11.41 -7.95
N SER A 45 11.32 12.04 -6.80
CA SER A 45 12.14 13.15 -6.29
C SER A 45 13.43 12.70 -5.59
N ILE A 46 13.54 11.42 -5.17
CA ILE A 46 14.69 10.90 -4.41
C ILE A 46 16.05 11.21 -5.07
N PRO A 47 16.26 11.03 -6.39
CA PRO A 47 17.56 11.28 -7.01
C PRO A 47 18.02 12.74 -6.93
N ASN A 48 17.08 13.68 -6.80
CA ASN A 48 17.33 15.12 -6.78
C ASN A 48 17.38 15.69 -5.37
N MET A 49 17.18 14.87 -4.33
CA MET A 49 17.18 15.34 -2.95
C MET A 49 18.60 15.47 -2.38
N PRO A 50 18.83 16.45 -1.48
CA PRO A 50 20.09 16.54 -0.75
C PRO A 50 20.36 15.25 0.03
N ILE A 51 21.62 14.82 0.06
CA ILE A 51 22.07 13.55 0.70
C ILE A 51 21.52 13.41 2.13
N LYS A 52 21.51 14.50 2.90
CA LYS A 52 20.99 14.54 4.28
C LYS A 52 19.53 14.09 4.41
N PHE A 53 18.70 14.31 3.40
CA PHE A 53 17.28 13.94 3.40
C PHE A 53 17.00 12.65 2.63
N GLN A 54 17.97 12.15 1.86
CA GLN A 54 17.78 11.03 0.95
C GLN A 54 17.40 9.74 1.70
N GLU A 55 18.05 9.45 2.83
CA GLU A 55 17.74 8.27 3.65
C GLU A 55 16.31 8.29 4.20
N LEU A 56 15.88 9.45 4.72
CA LEU A 56 14.53 9.62 5.23
C LEU A 56 13.49 9.48 4.11
N SER A 57 13.74 10.08 2.94
CA SER A 57 12.83 10.02 1.81
C SER A 57 12.72 8.61 1.23
N ILE A 58 13.84 7.88 1.18
CA ILE A 58 13.86 6.45 0.84
C ILE A 58 12.99 5.68 1.83
N PHE A 59 13.17 5.90 3.13
CA PHE A 59 12.39 5.25 4.17
C PHE A 59 10.88 5.50 4.00
N ILE A 60 10.47 6.75 3.82
CA ILE A 60 9.06 7.12 3.65
C ILE A 60 8.49 6.54 2.35
N ALA A 61 9.22 6.63 1.24
CA ALA A 61 8.75 6.11 -0.06
C ALA A 61 8.54 4.60 -0.02
N PHE A 62 9.50 3.84 0.53
CA PHE A 62 9.35 2.40 0.69
C PHE A 62 8.25 2.04 1.69
N SER A 63 8.08 2.82 2.76
CA SER A 63 6.98 2.61 3.71
C SER A 63 5.62 2.78 3.03
N LEU A 64 5.43 3.85 2.26
CA LEU A 64 4.21 4.10 1.49
C LEU A 64 3.93 2.98 0.49
N MET A 65 4.95 2.52 -0.22
CA MET A 65 4.82 1.44 -1.19
C MET A 65 4.36 0.13 -0.54
N ILE A 66 4.94 -0.26 0.60
CA ILE A 66 4.52 -1.47 1.32
C ILE A 66 3.07 -1.32 1.81
N ILE A 67 2.71 -0.17 2.37
CA ILE A 67 1.34 0.10 2.83
C ILE A 67 0.35 0.04 1.66
N LEU A 68 0.67 0.67 0.52
CA LEU A 68 -0.17 0.64 -0.69
C LEU A 68 -0.39 -0.80 -1.17
N PHE A 69 0.67 -1.60 -1.21
CA PHE A 69 0.57 -3.01 -1.61
C PHE A 69 -0.29 -3.84 -0.65
N GLY A 70 -0.11 -3.63 0.65
CA GLY A 70 -0.93 -4.24 1.69
C GLY A 70 -2.41 -3.90 1.57
N ILE A 71 -2.74 -2.60 1.50
CA ILE A 71 -4.12 -2.13 1.38
C ILE A 71 -4.75 -2.62 0.07
N MET A 72 -4.02 -2.59 -1.04
CA MET A 72 -4.48 -3.11 -2.33
C MET A 72 -4.89 -4.58 -2.20
N SER A 73 -3.99 -5.44 -1.69
CA SER A 73 -4.24 -6.89 -1.57
C SER A 73 -5.42 -7.21 -0.63
N GLY A 74 -5.51 -6.54 0.52
CA GLY A 74 -6.64 -6.69 1.43
C GLY A 74 -7.96 -6.22 0.83
N THR A 75 -7.95 -5.09 0.13
CA THR A 75 -9.15 -4.52 -0.48
C THR A 75 -9.64 -5.35 -1.66
N ILE A 76 -8.75 -5.97 -2.44
CA ILE A 76 -9.13 -6.94 -3.49
C ILE A 76 -9.97 -8.07 -2.88
N LEU A 77 -9.58 -8.63 -1.73
CA LEU A 77 -10.39 -9.65 -1.06
C LEU A 77 -11.74 -9.12 -0.56
N THR A 78 -11.80 -7.87 -0.12
CA THR A 78 -13.06 -7.21 0.25
C THR A 78 -13.97 -7.07 -0.97
N ILE A 79 -13.43 -6.72 -2.14
CA ILE A 79 -14.18 -6.67 -3.41
C ILE A 79 -14.72 -8.05 -3.81
N LEU A 80 -13.96 -9.11 -3.52
CA LEU A 80 -14.37 -10.51 -3.73
C LEU A 80 -15.30 -11.06 -2.64
N ASN A 81 -15.87 -10.18 -1.79
CA ASN A 81 -16.79 -10.52 -0.69
C ASN A 81 -16.24 -11.58 0.29
N LYS A 82 -14.92 -11.62 0.47
CA LYS A 82 -14.32 -12.47 1.52
C LYS A 82 -14.46 -11.81 2.88
N SER A 83 -14.29 -12.61 3.94
CA SER A 83 -14.45 -12.13 5.32
C SER A 83 -13.44 -11.03 5.64
N GLU A 84 -13.84 -10.10 6.51
CA GLU A 84 -12.98 -9.01 6.99
C GLU A 84 -11.66 -9.55 7.57
N LYS A 85 -11.73 -10.64 8.35
CA LYS A 85 -10.54 -11.30 8.91
C LYS A 85 -9.59 -11.80 7.83
N ALA A 86 -10.11 -12.33 6.72
CA ALA A 86 -9.29 -12.78 5.59
C ALA A 86 -8.62 -11.58 4.89
N SER A 87 -9.39 -10.53 4.59
CA SER A 87 -8.88 -9.29 4.00
C SER A 87 -7.73 -8.69 4.82
N ILE A 88 -7.90 -8.57 6.14
CA ILE A 88 -6.88 -8.01 7.04
C ILE A 88 -5.63 -8.90 7.09
N ARG A 89 -5.80 -10.23 7.24
CA ARG A 89 -4.66 -11.16 7.25
C ARG A 89 -3.87 -11.10 5.95
N THR A 90 -4.56 -11.11 4.82
CA THR A 90 -3.93 -11.02 3.50
C THR A 90 -3.16 -9.73 3.34
N ALA A 91 -3.73 -8.59 3.74
CA ALA A 91 -3.04 -7.30 3.69
C ALA A 91 -1.70 -7.34 4.47
N SER A 92 -1.71 -7.85 5.70
CA SER A 92 -0.51 -7.97 6.53
C SER A 92 0.50 -8.98 5.96
N ILE A 93 0.04 -10.16 5.51
CA ILE A 93 0.90 -11.21 4.96
C ILE A 93 1.57 -10.74 3.67
N PHE A 94 0.84 -10.12 2.75
CA PHE A 94 1.42 -9.63 1.50
C PHE A 94 2.36 -8.44 1.72
N SER A 95 2.08 -7.58 2.71
CA SER A 95 3.02 -6.53 3.12
C SER A 95 4.33 -7.12 3.65
N PHE A 96 4.22 -8.16 4.49
CA PHE A 96 5.38 -8.85 5.03
C PHE A 96 6.17 -9.60 3.95
N LEU A 97 5.48 -10.29 3.03
CA LEU A 97 6.12 -10.93 1.88
C LEU A 97 6.86 -9.92 1.01
N LEU A 98 6.26 -8.75 0.76
CA LEU A 98 6.92 -7.70 0.00
C LEU A 98 8.20 -7.23 0.71
N ILE A 99 8.16 -7.03 2.03
CA ILE A 99 9.35 -6.70 2.82
C ILE A 99 10.45 -7.75 2.61
N ILE A 100 10.11 -9.04 2.76
CA ILE A 100 11.05 -10.15 2.57
C ILE A 100 11.64 -10.15 1.16
N THR A 101 10.85 -9.87 0.13
CA THR A 101 11.36 -9.87 -1.25
C THR A 101 12.27 -8.69 -1.58
N MET A 102 12.18 -7.59 -0.83
CA MET A 102 12.82 -6.32 -1.21
C MET A 102 14.04 -5.94 -0.40
N PHE A 103 14.11 -6.40 0.85
CA PHE A 103 15.12 -5.91 1.79
C PHE A 103 16.04 -7.02 2.26
N ASN A 104 17.17 -6.63 2.83
CA ASN A 104 18.00 -7.52 3.63
C ASN A 104 17.55 -7.49 5.09
N ILE A 105 18.25 -8.21 5.96
CA ILE A 105 17.95 -8.32 7.40
C ILE A 105 17.78 -6.94 8.08
N LYS A 106 18.62 -5.95 7.75
CA LYS A 106 18.51 -4.59 8.32
C LYS A 106 17.23 -3.90 7.88
N GLY A 107 16.87 -4.00 6.60
CA GLY A 107 15.61 -3.45 6.12
C GLY A 107 14.39 -4.19 6.68
N TYR A 108 14.44 -5.51 6.89
CA TYR A 108 13.37 -6.25 7.54
C TYR A 108 13.03 -5.66 8.91
N LEU A 109 14.04 -5.49 9.76
CA LEU A 109 13.87 -4.91 11.10
C LEU A 109 13.32 -3.48 11.02
N THR A 110 13.80 -2.71 10.05
CA THR A 110 13.37 -1.33 9.84
C THR A 110 11.89 -1.23 9.48
N TYR A 111 11.37 -2.15 8.66
CA TYR A 111 9.99 -2.08 8.14
C TYR A 111 9.01 -3.07 8.78
N MET A 112 9.44 -3.84 9.80
CA MET A 112 8.63 -4.88 10.44
C MET A 112 7.36 -4.35 11.13
N TYR A 113 7.33 -3.05 11.46
CA TYR A 113 6.16 -2.40 12.02
C TYR A 113 5.02 -2.20 10.99
N ILE A 114 5.34 -2.21 9.68
CA ILE A 114 4.36 -1.90 8.62
C ILE A 114 3.24 -2.94 8.51
N PRO A 115 3.49 -4.27 8.53
CA PRO A 115 2.40 -5.25 8.53
C PRO A 115 1.36 -5.04 9.65
N ILE A 116 1.79 -4.54 10.81
CA ILE A 116 0.93 -4.19 11.94
C ILE A 116 0.14 -2.90 11.65
N LEU A 117 0.79 -1.87 11.09
CA LEU A 117 0.07 -0.67 10.63
C LEU A 117 -0.98 -1.01 9.56
N VAL A 118 -0.62 -1.84 8.59
CA VAL A 118 -1.52 -2.30 7.53
C VAL A 118 -2.70 -3.09 8.12
N TYR A 119 -2.47 -3.91 9.15
CA TYR A 119 -3.54 -4.60 9.87
C TYR A 119 -4.60 -3.59 10.37
N MET A 120 -4.14 -2.53 11.05
CA MET A 120 -5.02 -1.50 11.61
C MET A 120 -5.71 -0.68 10.51
N LEU A 121 -4.98 -0.30 9.45
CA LEU A 121 -5.51 0.47 8.33
C LEU A 121 -6.55 -0.32 7.54
N GLN A 122 -6.31 -1.61 7.27
CA GLN A 122 -7.23 -2.44 6.52
C GLN A 122 -8.56 -2.65 7.27
N SER A 123 -8.54 -2.74 8.60
CA SER A 123 -9.78 -2.77 9.39
C SER A 123 -10.61 -1.50 9.17
N LYS A 124 -10.00 -0.32 9.16
CA LYS A 124 -10.69 0.96 8.86
C LYS A 124 -11.24 0.99 7.42
N VAL A 125 -10.49 0.47 6.46
CA VAL A 125 -10.95 0.35 5.06
C VAL A 125 -12.18 -0.56 4.97
N ASN A 126 -12.18 -1.68 5.69
CA ASN A 126 -13.31 -2.62 5.71
C ASN A 126 -14.54 -2.05 6.42
N LEU A 127 -14.38 -1.24 7.48
CA LEU A 127 -15.49 -0.54 8.13
C LEU A 127 -16.16 0.46 7.17
N ASN A 128 -15.37 1.19 6.39
CA ASN A 128 -15.91 2.08 5.34
C ASN A 128 -16.72 1.34 4.27
N PHE A 129 -16.47 0.03 4.09
CA PHE A 129 -17.26 -0.82 3.19
C PHE A 129 -18.56 -1.32 3.84
N LYS A 130 -18.55 -1.59 5.15
CA LYS A 130 -19.71 -2.10 5.91
C LYS A 130 -20.75 -1.05 6.30
N LEU A 131 -20.48 0.25 6.19
CA LEU A 131 -21.45 1.32 6.47
C LEU A 131 -22.53 1.45 5.36
N LYS A 132 -22.98 0.33 4.81
CA LYS A 132 -24.14 0.17 3.93
C LYS A 132 -24.99 -0.99 4.42
#